data_AF-A0A3M1Q4Q5-F1
#
_entry.id   AF-A0A3M1Q4Q5-F1
#
_cell.length_a   1.000
_cell.length_b   1.000
_cell.length_c   1.000
_cell.angle_alpha   90.00
_cell.angle_beta   90.00
_cell.angle_gamma   90.00
#
_symmetry.space_group_name_H-M   'P 1'
#
loop_
_entity.id
_entity.type
_entity.pdbx_description
1 polymer ?
#
loop_
_entity_poly.entity_id
_entity_poly.type
_entity_poly.pdbx_seq_one_letter_code
_entity_poly.pdbx_strand_id
1 'polypeptide(L)'
;MSLEPVESRPSPGLIAGVAAVVVGAAVIGFFVGRWSVGRPQEPARGVTSPAASEEPAEEQAPSPGTIVVADERVAAAIRELDAFPPDRLTDEACGEIDAMLDEACGDAGIGERCGELRAAAVALAQHPPVASGELFDQENVIANTFHLFRVLGRDRLEQFGELLDRRGLELEPVGAALYRWVASREACGEGAERNVTLERLDDYAVWSLSSLGGQAYLRRRSPAVEGLATFYALVTVDRAIREGREPYGLDPRRFLPRCEALIRGAEPAYRDAYVEVLTRFRHRWGGL
;
A
#
# COMPACT_ATOMS: atom_id res chain seq x y z
N MET A 1 -27.77 16.82 45.34
CA MET A 1 -26.42 17.40 45.37
C MET A 1 -25.45 16.27 45.65
N SER A 2 -24.97 15.65 44.58
CA SER A 2 -23.90 14.65 44.59
C SER A 2 -23.14 14.90 43.29
N LEU A 3 -21.88 15.33 43.44
CA LEU A 3 -20.93 15.50 42.36
C LEU A 3 -20.01 14.28 42.33
N GLU A 4 -19.55 14.00 41.10
CA GLU A 4 -18.39 13.19 40.66
C GLU A 4 -18.64 11.73 40.21
N PRO A 5 -17.86 11.19 39.23
CA PRO A 5 -16.72 11.80 38.51
C PRO A 5 -16.86 11.86 36.97
N VAL A 6 -16.00 12.70 36.39
CA VAL A 6 -15.66 12.76 34.96
C VAL A 6 -14.58 11.70 34.68
N GLU A 7 -14.88 10.71 33.84
CA GLU A 7 -13.97 9.71 33.28
C GLU A 7 -14.66 9.13 32.03
N SER A 8 -14.09 8.96 30.84
CA SER A 8 -12.83 9.35 30.21
C SER A 8 -13.13 9.26 28.70
N ARG A 9 -12.81 10.30 27.92
CA ARG A 9 -12.99 10.27 26.45
C ARG A 9 -12.20 9.10 25.85
N PRO A 10 -12.74 8.33 24.89
CA PRO A 10 -11.92 7.41 24.12
C PRO A 10 -10.88 8.21 23.33
N SER A 11 -9.62 7.83 23.50
CA SER A 11 -8.44 8.37 22.84
C SER A 11 -8.52 8.18 21.31
N PRO A 12 -8.12 9.18 20.50
CA PRO A 12 -8.11 9.09 19.06
C PRO A 12 -6.82 8.43 18.56
N GLY A 13 -6.93 7.25 17.95
CA GLY A 13 -5.82 6.46 17.42
C GLY A 13 -6.21 4.99 17.53
N LEU A 14 -6.08 4.11 16.55
CA LEU A 14 -5.21 4.02 15.39
C LEU A 14 -5.98 3.15 14.39
N ILE A 15 -6.32 3.69 13.23
CA ILE A 15 -7.21 3.16 12.23
C ILE A 15 -6.66 3.74 10.94
N ALA A 16 -5.71 3.05 10.26
CA ALA A 16 -5.55 3.17 8.83
C ALA A 16 -4.43 2.43 8.01
N GLY A 17 -4.65 1.24 7.40
CA GLY A 17 -3.87 0.87 6.18
C GLY A 17 -4.30 -0.30 5.26
N VAL A 18 -5.03 -0.22 4.12
CA VAL A 18 -4.78 -1.23 3.04
C VAL A 18 -4.86 -0.82 1.56
N ALA A 19 -5.82 -0.07 0.98
CA ALA A 19 -5.67 0.32 -0.46
C ALA A 19 -4.54 1.31 -0.71
N ALA A 20 -4.28 2.13 0.31
CA ALA A 20 -3.05 2.86 0.43
C ALA A 20 -2.12 2.29 1.50
N VAL A 21 -2.12 0.96 1.66
CA VAL A 21 -1.00 0.22 2.26
C VAL A 21 -0.37 -0.75 1.26
N VAL A 22 -1.08 -1.16 0.21
CA VAL A 22 -0.41 -1.62 -1.01
C VAL A 22 0.31 -0.45 -1.70
N VAL A 23 -0.23 0.78 -1.61
CA VAL A 23 0.44 2.02 -2.06
C VAL A 23 1.19 2.78 -0.96
N GLY A 24 0.84 2.63 0.31
CA GLY A 24 1.34 3.51 1.38
C GLY A 24 2.02 2.84 2.57
N ALA A 25 2.27 1.52 2.53
CA ALA A 25 3.32 0.97 3.40
C ALA A 25 4.72 1.11 2.80
N ALA A 26 4.86 2.09 1.89
CA ALA A 26 6.05 2.45 1.17
C ALA A 26 7.01 3.48 1.85
N VAL A 27 6.78 3.84 3.12
CA VAL A 27 7.04 5.23 3.59
C VAL A 27 8.27 5.49 4.49
N ILE A 28 8.86 4.51 5.18
CA ILE A 28 9.91 4.70 6.22
C ILE A 28 11.35 5.14 5.78
N GLY A 29 11.78 5.03 4.52
CA GLY A 29 13.22 5.14 4.19
C GLY A 29 13.94 6.51 4.33
N PHE A 30 13.23 7.63 4.51
CA PHE A 30 13.86 8.97 4.40
C PHE A 30 14.18 9.67 5.72
N PHE A 31 13.53 9.28 6.82
CA PHE A 31 13.75 9.95 8.10
C PHE A 31 14.79 9.29 9.01
N VAL A 32 15.19 8.04 8.73
CA VAL A 32 16.25 7.36 9.50
C VAL A 32 17.66 7.71 9.00
N GLY A 33 17.82 8.05 7.71
CA GLY A 33 19.15 8.33 7.11
C GLY A 33 19.64 9.78 7.23
N ARG A 34 18.78 10.75 7.55
CA ARG A 34 19.12 12.19 7.46
C ARG A 34 19.26 12.90 8.81
N TRP A 35 19.06 12.19 9.93
CA TRP A 35 19.23 12.72 11.31
C TRP A 35 20.32 12.01 12.11
N SER A 36 21.25 11.31 11.45
CA SER A 36 22.50 10.82 12.05
C SER A 36 23.72 11.72 11.76
N VAL A 37 23.57 12.76 10.92
CA VAL A 37 24.63 13.76 10.69
C VAL A 37 24.49 14.87 11.73
N GLY A 38 25.07 14.64 12.92
CA GLY A 38 25.04 15.64 13.98
C GLY A 38 25.66 15.25 15.32
N ARG A 39 26.46 14.19 15.41
CA ARG A 39 27.39 14.04 16.54
C ARG A 39 28.78 14.42 16.07
N PRO A 40 29.37 15.52 16.57
CA PRO A 40 30.78 15.80 16.37
C PRO A 40 31.58 14.61 16.94
N GLN A 41 32.38 13.96 16.10
CA GLN A 41 33.44 13.08 16.59
C GLN A 41 34.45 13.96 17.34
N GLU A 42 34.56 13.79 18.66
CA GLU A 42 35.76 14.20 19.38
C GLU A 42 36.96 13.46 18.79
N PRO A 43 38.09 14.15 18.53
CA PRO A 43 39.26 13.50 17.96
C PRO A 43 39.85 12.49 18.95
N ALA A 44 39.96 11.25 18.50
CA ALA A 44 40.53 10.14 19.22
C ALA A 44 41.96 10.47 19.70
N ARG A 45 42.15 10.55 21.02
CA ARG A 45 43.45 10.29 21.64
C ARG A 45 43.58 8.78 21.82
N GLY A 46 44.58 8.22 21.15
CA GLY A 46 44.86 6.79 21.17
C GLY A 46 45.28 6.28 22.53
N VAL A 47 45.26 4.94 22.66
CA VAL A 47 46.28 4.10 23.30
C VAL A 47 45.85 2.63 23.11
N THR A 48 46.70 1.92 22.36
CA THR A 48 47.03 0.47 22.31
C THR A 48 46.04 -0.62 22.74
N SER A 49 45.85 -1.57 21.82
CA SER A 49 45.43 -2.97 22.00
C SER A 49 46.40 -3.76 22.93
N PRO A 50 46.03 -4.93 23.51
CA PRO A 50 45.92 -6.16 22.73
C PRO A 50 44.68 -7.05 23.03
N ALA A 51 44.11 -7.57 21.93
CA ALA A 51 43.65 -8.94 21.70
C ALA A 51 42.93 -9.71 22.83
N ALA A 52 41.61 -9.86 22.67
CA ALA A 52 40.88 -11.07 23.01
C ALA A 52 39.95 -11.40 21.84
N SER A 53 40.16 -12.57 21.24
CA SER A 53 39.39 -13.11 20.14
C SER A 53 38.06 -13.62 20.67
N GLU A 54 36.97 -12.90 20.40
CA GLU A 54 35.62 -13.44 20.47
C GLU A 54 35.19 -13.79 19.04
N GLU A 55 34.92 -15.07 18.80
CA GLU A 55 34.31 -15.58 17.58
C GLU A 55 32.97 -14.86 17.35
N PRO A 56 32.65 -14.40 16.13
CA PRO A 56 31.35 -13.83 15.87
C PRO A 56 30.30 -14.93 15.95
N ALA A 57 29.34 -14.73 16.86
CA ALA A 57 28.12 -15.50 16.95
C ALA A 57 27.50 -15.61 15.55
N GLU A 58 27.30 -16.86 15.14
CA GLU A 58 26.63 -17.27 13.92
C GLU A 58 25.24 -16.65 13.89
N GLU A 59 25.09 -15.54 13.16
CA GLU A 59 23.82 -14.89 12.87
C GLU A 59 23.00 -15.89 12.07
N GLN A 60 22.06 -16.54 12.74
CA GLN A 60 21.11 -17.47 12.15
C GLN A 60 20.37 -16.77 11.01
N ALA A 61 20.70 -17.17 9.80
CA ALA A 61 19.97 -16.80 8.60
C ALA A 61 18.47 -17.11 8.81
N PRO A 62 17.56 -16.25 8.33
CA PRO A 62 16.13 -16.54 8.38
C PRO A 62 15.86 -17.88 7.69
N SER A 63 15.11 -18.73 8.39
CA SER A 63 14.64 -20.02 7.89
C SER A 63 14.01 -19.87 6.49
N PRO A 64 14.24 -20.79 5.54
CA PRO A 64 13.61 -20.75 4.23
C PRO A 64 12.10 -20.69 4.39
N GLY A 65 11.52 -19.57 3.93
CA GLY A 65 10.11 -19.26 4.07
C GLY A 65 9.23 -20.41 3.58
N THR A 66 8.14 -20.63 4.31
CA THR A 66 7.01 -21.40 3.82
C THR A 66 6.66 -20.88 2.43
N ILE A 67 6.79 -21.74 1.42
CA ILE A 67 6.29 -21.46 0.08
C ILE A 67 4.78 -21.27 0.26
N VAL A 68 4.31 -20.03 0.15
CA VAL A 68 2.88 -19.73 0.06
C VAL A 68 2.41 -20.40 -1.22
N VAL A 69 1.70 -21.53 -1.08
CA VAL A 69 1.04 -22.17 -2.22
C VAL A 69 0.00 -21.17 -2.71
N ALA A 70 0.13 -20.77 -3.97
CA ALA A 70 -0.81 -19.83 -4.58
C ALA A 70 -2.24 -20.38 -4.47
N ASP A 71 -3.09 -19.69 -3.71
CA ASP A 71 -4.52 -19.96 -3.65
C ASP A 71 -5.17 -19.56 -4.99
N GLU A 72 -5.80 -20.52 -5.66
CA GLU A 72 -6.48 -20.27 -6.94
C GLU A 72 -7.63 -19.26 -6.81
N ARG A 73 -8.27 -19.12 -5.63
CA ARG A 73 -9.28 -18.08 -5.39
C ARG A 73 -8.67 -16.69 -5.51
N VAL A 74 -7.48 -16.50 -4.95
CA VAL A 74 -6.75 -15.22 -5.00
C VAL A 74 -6.24 -14.97 -6.42
N ALA A 75 -5.70 -16.00 -7.10
CA ALA A 75 -5.28 -15.90 -8.49
C ALA A 75 -6.45 -15.51 -9.41
N ALA A 76 -7.61 -16.16 -9.25
CA ALA A 76 -8.83 -15.82 -9.98
C ALA A 76 -9.28 -14.38 -9.69
N ALA A 77 -9.29 -13.97 -8.42
CA ALA A 77 -9.62 -12.60 -8.04
C ALA A 77 -8.70 -11.57 -8.71
N ILE A 78 -7.38 -11.86 -8.80
CA ILE A 78 -6.40 -11.02 -9.51
C ILE A 78 -6.72 -10.93 -11.01
N ARG A 79 -7.02 -12.07 -11.66
CA ARG A 79 -7.39 -12.09 -13.07
C ARG A 79 -8.69 -11.33 -13.34
N GLU A 80 -9.61 -11.29 -12.38
CA GLU A 80 -10.88 -10.58 -12.52
C GLU A 80 -10.80 -9.10 -12.14
N LEU A 81 -9.64 -8.57 -11.74
CA LEU A 81 -9.52 -7.16 -11.36
C LEU A 81 -9.81 -6.19 -12.50
N ASP A 82 -9.81 -6.63 -13.76
CA ASP A 82 -10.22 -5.80 -14.89
C ASP A 82 -11.72 -5.90 -15.23
N ALA A 83 -12.44 -6.84 -14.59
CA ALA A 83 -13.87 -7.01 -14.77
C ALA A 83 -14.69 -6.01 -13.94
N PHE A 84 -14.18 -5.60 -12.77
CA PHE A 84 -14.77 -4.73 -11.75
C PHE A 84 -16.23 -5.07 -11.34
N PRO A 85 -16.59 -4.90 -10.04
CA PRO A 85 -17.94 -5.18 -9.62
C PRO A 85 -18.95 -4.28 -10.36
N PRO A 86 -20.15 -4.79 -10.68
CA PRO A 86 -21.22 -3.97 -11.25
C PRO A 86 -21.60 -2.82 -10.30
N ASP A 87 -22.21 -1.76 -10.84
CA ASP A 87 -22.70 -0.58 -10.10
C ASP A 87 -23.56 -0.90 -8.86
N ARG A 88 -24.06 -2.13 -8.77
CA ARG A 88 -24.75 -2.67 -7.59
C ARG A 88 -24.24 -4.06 -7.28
N LEU A 89 -23.60 -4.20 -6.12
CA LEU A 89 -23.33 -5.48 -5.49
C LEU A 89 -24.51 -5.91 -4.61
N THR A 90 -24.75 -7.21 -4.52
CA THR A 90 -25.70 -7.79 -3.57
C THR A 90 -25.09 -7.82 -2.17
N ASP A 91 -25.92 -7.84 -1.13
CA ASP A 91 -25.46 -7.98 0.26
C ASP A 91 -24.59 -9.24 0.45
N GLU A 92 -24.94 -10.33 -0.23
CA GLU A 92 -24.16 -11.56 -0.26
C GLU A 92 -22.75 -11.34 -0.85
N ALA A 93 -22.65 -10.69 -2.01
CA ALA A 93 -21.36 -10.38 -2.62
C ALA A 93 -20.52 -9.41 -1.77
N CYS A 94 -21.15 -8.48 -1.06
CA CYS A 94 -20.48 -7.61 -0.10
C CYS A 94 -19.91 -8.40 1.08
N GLY A 95 -20.68 -9.32 1.64
CA GLY A 95 -20.23 -10.22 2.70
C GLY A 95 -19.08 -11.14 2.28
N GLU A 96 -19.10 -11.65 1.04
CA GLU A 96 -18.00 -12.45 0.49
C GLU A 96 -16.69 -11.65 0.38
N ILE A 97 -16.77 -10.38 -0.03
CA ILE A 97 -15.59 -9.51 -0.14
C ILE A 97 -15.02 -9.20 1.26
N ASP A 98 -15.88 -8.96 2.25
CA ASP A 98 -15.43 -8.74 3.63
C ASP A 98 -14.77 -9.99 4.21
N ALA A 99 -15.40 -11.16 4.01
CA ALA A 99 -14.86 -12.45 4.45
C ALA A 99 -13.53 -12.79 3.78
N MET A 100 -13.37 -12.50 2.49
CA MET A 100 -12.11 -12.72 1.77
C MET A 100 -10.96 -11.89 2.35
N LEU A 101 -11.21 -10.64 2.76
CA LEU A 101 -10.20 -9.82 3.42
C LEU A 101 -9.87 -10.35 4.82
N ASP A 102 -10.88 -10.76 5.60
CA ASP A 102 -10.66 -11.33 6.93
C ASP A 102 -9.90 -12.67 6.88
N GLU A 103 -10.23 -13.54 5.93
CA GLU A 103 -9.52 -14.81 5.67
C GLU A 103 -8.06 -14.55 5.31
N ALA A 104 -7.80 -13.68 4.33
CA ALA A 104 -6.43 -13.32 3.94
C ALA A 104 -5.62 -12.71 5.10
N CYS A 105 -6.24 -11.86 5.92
CA CYS A 105 -5.62 -11.32 7.12
C CYS A 105 -5.34 -12.41 8.17
N GLY A 106 -6.25 -13.37 8.34
CA GLY A 106 -6.12 -14.51 9.24
C GLY A 106 -4.95 -15.41 8.84
N ASP A 107 -4.89 -15.79 7.56
CA ASP A 107 -3.84 -16.64 6.99
C ASP A 107 -2.47 -15.96 7.05
N ALA A 108 -2.44 -14.64 6.84
CA ALA A 108 -1.25 -13.85 7.02
C ALA A 108 -0.91 -13.62 8.51
N GLY A 109 -1.70 -14.09 9.48
CA GLY A 109 -1.42 -13.89 10.91
C GLY A 109 -1.47 -12.42 11.36
N ILE A 110 -2.28 -11.60 10.68
CA ILE A 110 -2.48 -10.18 10.97
C ILE A 110 -3.94 -9.82 11.24
N GLY A 111 -4.77 -10.79 11.62
CA GLY A 111 -6.22 -10.62 11.84
C GLY A 111 -6.59 -9.40 12.70
N GLU A 112 -5.90 -9.18 13.83
CA GLU A 112 -6.13 -8.02 14.70
C GLU A 112 -5.84 -6.69 13.99
N ARG A 113 -4.81 -6.68 13.14
CA ARG A 113 -4.45 -5.50 12.34
C ARG A 113 -5.40 -5.27 11.17
N CYS A 114 -6.23 -6.25 10.80
CA CYS A 114 -7.17 -6.15 9.67
C CYS A 114 -8.21 -5.03 9.86
N GLY A 115 -8.59 -4.72 11.10
CA GLY A 115 -9.41 -3.55 11.41
C GLY A 115 -8.66 -2.24 11.16
N GLU A 116 -7.41 -2.14 11.62
CA GLU A 116 -6.56 -0.96 11.42
C GLU A 116 -6.34 -0.69 9.94
N LEU A 117 -6.09 -1.77 9.21
CA LEU A 117 -5.99 -1.89 7.78
C LEU A 117 -7.20 -1.22 7.06
N ARG A 118 -8.43 -1.73 7.27
CA ARG A 118 -9.66 -1.18 6.65
C ARG A 118 -9.84 0.30 6.90
N ALA A 119 -9.54 0.70 8.12
CA ALA A 119 -9.82 2.03 8.56
C ALA A 119 -8.91 3.10 7.90
N ALA A 120 -7.96 2.68 7.03
CA ALA A 120 -7.11 3.60 6.24
C ALA A 120 -7.77 4.00 5.04
N ALA A 121 -8.30 2.99 4.37
CA ALA A 121 -8.97 3.24 3.16
C ALA A 121 -9.98 4.33 3.46
N VAL A 122 -10.67 4.24 4.61
CA VAL A 122 -11.52 5.30 5.15
C VAL A 122 -10.78 6.62 5.38
N ALA A 123 -9.74 6.68 6.25
CA ALA A 123 -9.07 7.96 6.57
C ALA A 123 -8.42 8.64 5.35
N LEU A 124 -7.80 7.85 4.47
CA LEU A 124 -7.15 8.30 3.24
C LEU A 124 -8.17 8.73 2.21
N ALA A 125 -9.30 8.03 2.08
CA ALA A 125 -10.38 8.48 1.20
C ALA A 125 -11.03 9.79 1.67
N GLN A 126 -11.08 10.04 2.98
CA GLN A 126 -11.55 11.31 3.55
C GLN A 126 -10.58 12.47 3.32
N HIS A 127 -9.31 12.17 3.07
CA HIS A 127 -8.25 13.14 2.85
C HIS A 127 -7.44 12.77 1.60
N PRO A 128 -7.99 12.98 0.38
CA PRO A 128 -7.30 12.66 -0.85
C PRO A 128 -6.07 13.57 -1.06
N PRO A 129 -5.02 13.07 -1.74
CA PRO A 129 -3.87 13.87 -2.12
C PRO A 129 -4.19 14.79 -3.30
N VAL A 130 -3.25 15.68 -3.65
CA VAL A 130 -3.31 16.43 -4.90
C VAL A 130 -2.89 15.50 -6.05
N ALA A 131 -3.86 14.89 -6.72
CA ALA A 131 -3.63 13.88 -7.75
C ALA A 131 -2.89 14.41 -8.99
N SER A 132 -3.18 15.66 -9.41
CA SER A 132 -2.57 16.29 -10.57
C SER A 132 -2.22 17.75 -10.29
N GLY A 133 -1.27 18.29 -11.05
CA GLY A 133 -0.85 19.68 -10.92
C GLY A 133 0.00 19.99 -9.69
N GLU A 134 0.59 18.97 -9.06
CA GLU A 134 1.49 19.13 -7.91
C GLU A 134 2.60 20.16 -8.16
N LEU A 135 3.19 20.16 -9.36
CA LEU A 135 4.31 21.04 -9.70
C LEU A 135 3.93 22.50 -9.96
N PHE A 136 2.64 22.83 -10.01
CA PHE A 136 2.19 24.21 -10.22
C PHE A 136 2.22 25.04 -8.93
N ASP A 137 2.32 24.40 -7.77
CA ASP A 137 2.33 25.07 -6.47
C ASP A 137 3.29 24.36 -5.51
N GLN A 138 4.21 25.12 -4.92
CA GLN A 138 5.14 24.61 -3.92
C GLN A 138 4.41 24.03 -2.70
N GLU A 139 3.25 24.58 -2.32
CA GLU A 139 2.44 24.04 -1.23
C GLU A 139 1.92 22.64 -1.57
N ASN A 140 1.53 22.40 -2.82
CA ASN A 140 1.08 21.08 -3.28
C ASN A 140 2.22 20.05 -3.26
N VAL A 141 3.42 20.43 -3.66
CA VAL A 141 4.61 19.57 -3.55
C VAL A 141 4.84 19.14 -2.09
N ILE A 142 4.80 20.10 -1.16
CA ILE A 142 4.99 19.82 0.27
C ILE A 142 3.84 18.95 0.80
N ALA A 143 2.59 19.29 0.47
CA ALA A 143 1.41 18.55 0.89
C ALA A 143 1.48 17.08 0.45
N ASN A 144 1.79 16.82 -0.82
CA ASN A 144 1.93 15.47 -1.37
C ASN A 144 3.11 14.70 -0.78
N THR A 145 4.24 15.38 -0.54
CA THR A 145 5.46 14.78 0.03
C THR A 145 5.24 14.28 1.47
N PHE A 146 4.36 14.93 2.23
CA PHE A 146 4.03 14.56 3.61
C PHE A 146 2.63 13.95 3.76
N HIS A 147 1.96 13.64 2.65
CA HIS A 147 0.54 13.28 2.62
C HIS A 147 0.21 12.13 3.58
N LEU A 148 0.89 10.99 3.40
CA LEU A 148 0.62 9.80 4.21
C LEU A 148 0.94 10.05 5.69
N PHE A 149 1.98 10.83 6.00
CA PHE A 149 2.29 11.19 7.38
C PHE A 149 1.22 12.06 8.02
N ARG A 150 0.66 13.01 7.28
CA ARG A 150 -0.39 13.92 7.79
C ARG A 150 -1.70 13.18 8.04
N VAL A 151 -2.06 12.22 7.18
CA VAL A 151 -3.34 11.50 7.29
C VAL A 151 -3.26 10.31 8.25
N LEU A 152 -2.16 9.54 8.19
CA LEU A 152 -2.01 8.31 8.97
C LEU A 152 -1.34 8.55 10.32
N GLY A 153 -0.56 9.61 10.46
CA GLY A 153 0.31 9.82 11.60
C GLY A 153 1.52 8.89 11.58
N ARG A 154 2.41 9.13 12.54
CA ARG A 154 3.70 8.42 12.66
C ARG A 154 3.52 6.94 12.97
N ASP A 155 2.76 6.63 14.01
CA ASP A 155 2.70 5.29 14.59
C ASP A 155 2.17 4.26 13.58
N ARG A 156 1.10 4.62 12.84
CA ARG A 156 0.54 3.77 11.78
C ARG A 156 1.54 3.52 10.67
N LEU A 157 2.23 4.58 10.21
CA LEU A 157 3.22 4.47 9.16
C LEU A 157 4.39 3.58 9.55
N GLU A 158 4.86 3.69 10.79
CA GLU A 158 5.95 2.86 11.31
C GLU A 158 5.50 1.38 11.38
N GLN A 159 4.30 1.12 11.91
CA GLN A 159 3.76 -0.24 12.02
C GLN A 159 3.53 -0.92 10.66
N PHE A 160 2.93 -0.21 9.69
CA PHE A 160 2.70 -0.79 8.37
C PHE A 160 3.97 -0.93 7.56
N GLY A 161 4.92 0.00 7.69
CA GLY A 161 6.21 -0.13 7.04
C GLY A 161 7.02 -1.30 7.60
N GLU A 162 7.03 -1.51 8.93
CA GLU A 162 7.64 -2.69 9.56
C GLU A 162 7.00 -3.99 9.04
N LEU A 163 5.68 -4.00 8.88
CA LEU A 163 4.94 -5.14 8.37
C LEU A 163 5.34 -5.46 6.92
N LEU A 164 5.40 -4.46 6.04
CA LEU A 164 5.83 -4.68 4.65
C LEU A 164 7.31 -5.01 4.51
N ASP A 165 8.18 -4.42 5.32
CA ASP A 165 9.62 -4.66 5.24
C ASP A 165 9.98 -6.09 5.66
N ARG A 166 9.22 -6.68 6.59
CA ARG A 166 9.42 -8.07 7.03
C ARG A 166 8.68 -9.10 6.20
N ARG A 167 7.52 -8.75 5.65
CA ARG A 167 6.54 -9.74 5.14
C ARG A 167 5.96 -9.39 3.77
N GLY A 168 6.62 -8.51 3.01
CA GLY A 168 6.05 -7.89 1.81
C GLY A 168 5.35 -8.84 0.82
N LEU A 169 5.99 -9.97 0.46
CA LEU A 169 5.37 -10.97 -0.43
C LEU A 169 4.37 -11.89 0.29
N GLU A 170 4.53 -12.14 1.58
CA GLU A 170 3.55 -12.92 2.36
C GLU A 170 2.20 -12.19 2.47
N LEU A 171 2.22 -10.85 2.36
CA LEU A 171 1.01 -10.02 2.37
C LEU A 171 0.37 -9.83 1.00
N GLU A 172 0.88 -10.50 -0.02
CA GLU A 172 0.33 -10.44 -1.37
C GLU A 172 -1.18 -10.82 -1.43
N PRO A 173 -1.65 -11.92 -0.80
CA PRO A 173 -3.08 -12.23 -0.74
C PRO A 173 -3.90 -11.13 -0.05
N VAL A 174 -3.36 -10.55 1.04
CA VAL A 174 -4.00 -9.44 1.76
C VAL A 174 -4.15 -8.23 0.84
N GLY A 175 -3.11 -7.90 0.08
CA GLY A 175 -3.13 -6.79 -0.88
C GLY A 175 -4.20 -6.96 -1.96
N ALA A 176 -4.32 -8.16 -2.53
CA ALA A 176 -5.36 -8.48 -3.51
C ALA A 176 -6.77 -8.40 -2.90
N ALA A 177 -6.96 -9.04 -1.75
CA ALA A 177 -8.26 -9.12 -1.08
C ALA A 177 -8.78 -7.74 -0.70
N LEU A 178 -7.90 -6.91 -0.14
CA LEU A 178 -8.27 -5.56 0.16
C LEU A 178 -8.55 -4.75 -1.11
N TYR A 179 -7.73 -4.84 -2.16
CA TYR A 179 -7.94 -3.97 -3.32
C TYR A 179 -9.39 -4.10 -3.80
N ARG A 180 -9.90 -5.34 -3.81
CA ARG A 180 -11.31 -5.66 -4.04
C ARG A 180 -12.23 -5.06 -2.97
N TRP A 181 -11.88 -5.18 -1.69
CA TRP A 181 -12.59 -4.51 -0.59
C TRP A 181 -12.76 -3.01 -0.84
N VAL A 182 -11.70 -2.27 -1.14
CA VAL A 182 -11.76 -0.82 -1.43
C VAL A 182 -12.54 -0.51 -2.68
N ALA A 183 -12.31 -1.25 -3.77
CA ALA A 183 -13.07 -1.10 -5.00
C ALA A 183 -14.58 -1.33 -4.82
N SER A 184 -14.99 -2.08 -3.80
CA SER A 184 -16.39 -2.37 -3.50
C SER A 184 -17.05 -1.40 -2.52
N ARG A 185 -16.29 -0.56 -1.80
CA ARG A 185 -16.82 0.19 -0.64
C ARG A 185 -17.86 1.23 -0.99
N GLU A 186 -17.83 1.78 -2.19
CA GLU A 186 -18.91 2.68 -2.65
C GLU A 186 -20.26 1.97 -2.72
N ALA A 187 -20.27 0.71 -3.17
CA ALA A 187 -21.47 -0.12 -3.31
C ALA A 187 -21.84 -0.85 -2.00
N CYS A 188 -20.85 -1.30 -1.24
CA CYS A 188 -21.03 -2.18 -0.07
C CYS A 188 -20.91 -1.49 1.28
N GLY A 189 -20.23 -0.34 1.34
CA GLY A 189 -19.85 0.27 2.61
C GLY A 189 -21.04 0.79 3.41
N GLU A 190 -20.82 0.95 4.72
CA GLU A 190 -21.73 1.67 5.61
C GLU A 190 -21.03 2.86 6.27
N GLY A 191 -21.80 3.88 6.64
CA GLY A 191 -21.28 5.06 7.34
C GLY A 191 -20.08 5.70 6.65
N ALA A 192 -18.94 5.72 7.34
CA ALA A 192 -17.72 6.33 6.83
C ALA A 192 -17.07 5.55 5.67
N GLU A 193 -17.31 4.24 5.55
CA GLU A 193 -16.75 3.41 4.48
C GLU A 193 -17.29 3.77 3.11
N ARG A 194 -18.52 4.29 3.02
CA ARG A 194 -19.10 4.78 1.76
C ARG A 194 -18.31 5.93 1.14
N ASN A 195 -17.48 6.63 1.93
CA ASN A 195 -16.61 7.68 1.40
C ASN A 195 -15.38 7.12 0.66
N VAL A 196 -15.13 5.81 0.76
CA VAL A 196 -14.14 5.11 -0.05
C VAL A 196 -14.74 4.87 -1.44
N THR A 197 -14.75 5.92 -2.24
CA THR A 197 -15.33 5.89 -3.59
C THR A 197 -14.29 5.49 -4.64
N LEU A 198 -14.79 5.07 -5.80
CA LEU A 198 -13.96 4.78 -6.97
C LEU A 198 -13.19 6.03 -7.46
N GLU A 199 -13.75 7.22 -7.29
CA GLU A 199 -13.06 8.49 -7.56
C GLU A 199 -11.84 8.69 -6.65
N ARG A 200 -11.98 8.41 -5.34
CA ARG A 200 -10.85 8.52 -4.41
C ARG A 200 -9.77 7.49 -4.71
N LEU A 201 -10.16 6.28 -5.13
CA LEU A 201 -9.20 5.28 -5.57
C LEU A 201 -8.39 5.77 -6.78
N ASP A 202 -9.05 6.45 -7.73
CA ASP A 202 -8.36 7.03 -8.89
C ASP A 202 -7.40 8.16 -8.51
N ASP A 203 -7.80 9.05 -7.58
CA ASP A 203 -6.94 10.12 -7.05
C ASP A 203 -5.63 9.53 -6.51
N TYR A 204 -5.72 8.46 -5.71
CA TYR A 204 -4.54 7.78 -5.16
C TYR A 204 -3.73 7.05 -6.23
N ALA A 205 -4.37 6.43 -7.22
CA ALA A 205 -3.65 5.77 -8.30
C ALA A 205 -2.82 6.78 -9.10
N VAL A 206 -3.42 7.91 -9.47
CA VAL A 206 -2.75 8.99 -10.21
C VAL A 206 -1.65 9.62 -9.38
N TRP A 207 -1.93 9.95 -8.11
CA TRP A 207 -0.94 10.49 -7.19
C TRP A 207 0.27 9.56 -7.06
N SER A 208 0.04 8.26 -6.85
CA SER A 208 1.11 7.26 -6.68
C SER A 208 2.00 7.18 -7.91
N LEU A 209 1.39 7.19 -9.09
CA LEU A 209 2.09 7.03 -10.36
C LEU A 209 2.79 8.33 -10.81
N SER A 210 2.18 9.49 -10.59
CA SER A 210 2.59 10.73 -11.26
C SER A 210 3.16 11.83 -10.37
N SER A 211 2.85 11.82 -9.07
CA SER A 211 3.36 12.84 -8.15
C SER A 211 4.76 12.51 -7.64
N LEU A 212 5.55 13.53 -7.33
CA LEU A 212 6.83 13.41 -6.63
C LEU A 212 6.63 12.77 -5.26
N GLY A 213 5.61 13.19 -4.50
CA GLY A 213 5.28 12.60 -3.20
C GLY A 213 5.01 11.09 -3.28
N GLY A 214 4.09 10.69 -4.16
CA GLY A 214 3.72 9.29 -4.37
C GLY A 214 4.88 8.42 -4.86
N GLN A 215 5.61 8.88 -5.88
CA GLN A 215 6.78 8.18 -6.40
C GLN A 215 7.92 8.08 -5.38
N ALA A 216 8.13 9.12 -4.56
CA ALA A 216 9.14 9.10 -3.51
C ALA A 216 8.80 8.08 -2.42
N TYR A 217 7.52 7.81 -2.16
CA TYR A 217 7.11 6.71 -1.29
C TYR A 217 7.37 5.36 -1.98
N LEU A 218 6.80 5.11 -3.16
CA LEU A 218 6.91 3.83 -3.86
C LEU A 218 8.36 3.34 -4.02
N ARG A 219 9.27 4.21 -4.47
CA ARG A 219 10.67 3.86 -4.76
C ARG A 219 11.53 3.57 -3.53
N ARG A 220 11.01 3.79 -2.32
CA ARG A 220 11.72 3.46 -1.06
C ARG A 220 11.40 2.06 -0.56
N ARG A 221 10.69 1.25 -1.34
CA ARG A 221 10.34 -0.13 -0.98
C ARG A 221 11.17 -1.17 -1.68
N SER A 222 11.02 -2.40 -1.18
CA SER A 222 11.41 -3.58 -1.92
C SER A 222 10.74 -3.56 -3.31
N PRO A 223 11.43 -4.04 -4.36
CA PRO A 223 10.87 -4.12 -5.71
C PRO A 223 9.53 -4.86 -5.79
N ALA A 224 9.32 -5.84 -4.90
CA ALA A 224 8.07 -6.58 -4.78
C ALA A 224 6.88 -5.66 -4.45
N VAL A 225 7.00 -4.91 -3.36
CA VAL A 225 5.96 -3.99 -2.91
C VAL A 225 5.77 -2.87 -3.92
N GLU A 226 6.86 -2.30 -4.47
CA GLU A 226 6.76 -1.29 -5.51
C GLU A 226 6.01 -1.81 -6.75
N GLY A 227 6.31 -3.04 -7.17
CA GLY A 227 5.65 -3.70 -8.30
C GLY A 227 4.17 -3.90 -8.08
N LEU A 228 3.78 -4.45 -6.93
CA LEU A 228 2.37 -4.66 -6.57
C LEU A 228 1.61 -3.33 -6.47
N ALA A 229 2.18 -2.33 -5.79
CA ALA A 229 1.60 -0.99 -5.70
C ALA A 229 1.34 -0.38 -7.08
N THR A 230 2.35 -0.45 -7.96
CA THR A 230 2.27 0.07 -9.32
C THR A 230 1.23 -0.70 -10.13
N PHE A 231 1.13 -2.02 -9.95
CA PHE A 231 0.15 -2.87 -10.61
C PHE A 231 -1.28 -2.44 -10.28
N TYR A 232 -1.63 -2.32 -9.00
CA TYR A 232 -2.99 -1.94 -8.61
C TYR A 232 -3.34 -0.51 -9.03
N ALA A 233 -2.38 0.42 -8.99
CA ALA A 233 -2.57 1.76 -9.52
C ALA A 233 -2.83 1.76 -11.03
N LEU A 234 -2.11 0.93 -11.80
CA LEU A 234 -2.34 0.76 -13.24
C LEU A 234 -3.74 0.20 -13.54
N VAL A 235 -4.14 -0.87 -12.84
CA VAL A 235 -5.48 -1.46 -13.02
C VAL A 235 -6.58 -0.46 -12.70
N THR A 236 -6.40 0.34 -11.64
CA THR A 236 -7.33 1.42 -11.27
C THR A 236 -7.48 2.45 -12.39
N VAL A 237 -6.36 2.91 -12.95
CA VAL A 237 -6.34 3.90 -14.04
C VAL A 237 -6.95 3.34 -15.32
N ASP A 238 -6.62 2.10 -15.71
CA ASP A 238 -7.22 1.45 -16.89
C ASP A 238 -8.72 1.38 -16.80
N ARG A 239 -9.24 0.99 -15.63
CA ARG A 239 -10.66 1.00 -15.36
C ARG A 239 -11.25 2.40 -15.53
N ALA A 240 -10.69 3.40 -14.86
CA ALA A 240 -11.21 4.76 -14.92
C ALA A 240 -11.25 5.30 -16.37
N ILE A 241 -10.25 4.97 -17.19
CA ILE A 241 -10.26 5.36 -18.61
C ILE A 241 -11.33 4.57 -19.39
N ARG A 242 -11.47 3.26 -19.16
CA ARG A 242 -12.52 2.43 -19.79
C ARG A 242 -13.94 2.91 -19.47
N GLU A 243 -14.14 3.46 -18.28
CA GLU A 243 -15.40 4.07 -17.84
C GLU A 243 -15.59 5.50 -18.37
N GLY A 244 -14.65 6.04 -19.15
CA GLY A 244 -14.72 7.38 -19.73
C GLY A 244 -14.41 8.51 -18.73
N ARG A 245 -13.84 8.21 -17.56
CA ARG A 245 -13.51 9.21 -16.53
C ARG A 245 -12.11 9.82 -16.67
N GLU A 246 -11.27 9.27 -17.56
CA GLU A 246 -9.92 9.75 -17.93
C GLU A 246 -9.19 10.52 -16.82
N PRO A 247 -8.64 9.83 -15.80
CA PRO A 247 -8.16 10.48 -14.59
C PRO A 247 -6.95 11.37 -14.90
N TYR A 248 -7.21 12.67 -14.96
CA TYR A 248 -6.24 13.76 -15.13
C TYR A 248 -5.32 13.64 -16.36
N GLY A 249 -5.78 12.99 -17.45
CA GLY A 249 -4.99 12.84 -18.69
C GLY A 249 -3.75 11.95 -18.53
N LEU A 250 -3.73 11.09 -17.51
CA LEU A 250 -2.63 10.16 -17.24
C LEU A 250 -2.52 9.10 -18.34
N ASP A 251 -1.37 9.03 -19.03
CA ASP A 251 -1.08 7.92 -19.93
C ASP A 251 -0.51 6.72 -19.15
N PRO A 252 -1.26 5.61 -18.97
CA PRO A 252 -0.78 4.47 -18.19
C PRO A 252 0.38 3.71 -18.85
N ARG A 253 0.56 3.84 -20.18
CA ARG A 253 1.61 3.14 -20.93
C ARG A 253 3.01 3.46 -20.43
N ARG A 254 3.21 4.67 -19.89
CA ARG A 254 4.51 5.12 -19.37
C ARG A 254 4.99 4.33 -18.15
N PHE A 255 4.10 3.67 -17.42
CA PHE A 255 4.44 2.92 -16.22
C PHE A 255 4.49 1.41 -16.43
N LEU A 256 3.86 0.92 -17.50
CA LEU A 256 3.72 -0.50 -17.78
C LEU A 256 5.09 -1.23 -17.83
N PRO A 257 6.13 -0.75 -18.54
CA PRO A 257 7.42 -1.46 -18.60
C PRO A 257 8.09 -1.61 -17.22
N ARG A 258 8.02 -0.57 -16.38
CA ARG A 258 8.57 -0.61 -15.02
C ARG A 258 7.80 -1.61 -14.15
N CYS A 259 6.47 -1.57 -14.22
CA CYS A 259 5.62 -2.52 -13.49
C CYS A 259 5.92 -3.97 -13.88
N GLU A 260 6.00 -4.27 -15.19
CA GLU A 260 6.33 -5.60 -15.68
C GLU A 260 7.71 -6.07 -15.19
N ALA A 261 8.72 -5.19 -15.23
CA ALA A 261 10.05 -5.51 -14.74
C ALA A 261 10.07 -5.80 -13.23
N LEU A 262 9.36 -5.00 -12.43
CA LEU A 262 9.26 -5.19 -10.98
C LEU A 262 8.55 -6.51 -10.63
N ILE A 263 7.38 -6.77 -11.22
CA ILE A 263 6.62 -8.00 -10.97
C ILE A 263 7.40 -9.24 -11.41
N ARG A 264 8.08 -9.19 -12.57
CA ARG A 264 8.86 -10.35 -13.04
C ARG A 264 10.10 -10.59 -12.20
N GLY A 265 10.77 -9.55 -11.72
CA GLY A 265 11.99 -9.65 -10.93
C GLY A 265 11.76 -9.94 -9.45
N ALA A 266 10.58 -9.61 -8.91
CA ALA A 266 10.22 -9.87 -7.52
C ALA A 266 9.66 -11.28 -7.26
N GLU A 267 9.23 -11.98 -8.31
CA GLU A 267 8.65 -13.33 -8.27
C GLU A 267 7.57 -13.53 -7.19
N PRO A 268 6.48 -12.73 -7.22
CA PRO A 268 5.36 -12.90 -6.30
C PRO A 268 4.66 -14.25 -6.52
N ALA A 269 3.95 -14.75 -5.51
CA ALA A 269 3.28 -16.04 -5.53
C ALA A 269 2.24 -16.13 -6.67
N TYR A 270 1.55 -15.02 -6.97
CA TYR A 270 0.57 -14.93 -8.06
C TYR A 270 1.12 -14.27 -9.33
N ARG A 271 2.44 -14.37 -9.57
CA ARG A 271 3.13 -13.76 -10.73
C ARG A 271 2.42 -13.99 -12.05
N ASP A 272 1.98 -15.20 -12.33
CA ASP A 272 1.37 -15.53 -13.63
C ASP A 272 0.02 -14.80 -13.80
N ALA A 273 -0.77 -14.69 -12.73
CA ALA A 273 -2.02 -13.92 -12.75
C ALA A 273 -1.76 -12.42 -13.02
N TYR A 274 -0.75 -11.82 -12.38
CA TYR A 274 -0.38 -10.43 -12.66
C TYR A 274 0.13 -10.23 -14.09
N VAL A 275 1.01 -11.12 -14.56
CA VAL A 275 1.57 -11.04 -15.91
C VAL A 275 0.48 -11.19 -16.97
N GLU A 276 -0.53 -12.03 -16.72
CA GLU A 276 -1.70 -12.17 -17.59
C GLU A 276 -2.49 -10.85 -17.68
N VAL A 277 -2.79 -10.23 -16.54
CA VAL A 277 -3.47 -8.91 -16.50
C VAL A 277 -2.64 -7.85 -17.22
N LEU A 278 -1.33 -7.75 -16.95
CA LEU A 278 -0.43 -6.81 -17.61
C LEU A 278 -0.32 -7.08 -19.12
N THR A 279 -0.40 -8.33 -19.54
CA THR A 279 -0.40 -8.70 -20.96
C THR A 279 -1.68 -8.20 -21.64
N ARG A 280 -2.86 -8.40 -21.03
CA ARG A 280 -4.12 -7.83 -21.51
C ARG A 280 -4.06 -6.30 -21.57
N PHE A 281 -3.48 -5.68 -20.55
CA PHE A 281 -3.21 -4.24 -20.51
C PHE A 281 -2.40 -3.81 -21.73
N ARG A 282 -1.26 -4.48 -21.98
CA ARG A 282 -0.41 -4.19 -23.12
C ARG A 282 -1.12 -4.34 -24.45
N HIS A 283 -1.97 -5.36 -24.62
CA HIS A 283 -2.77 -5.50 -25.84
C HIS A 283 -3.77 -4.36 -26.02
N ARG A 284 -4.40 -3.91 -24.93
CA ARG A 284 -5.38 -2.80 -24.95
C ARG A 284 -4.73 -1.47 -25.34
N TRP A 285 -3.52 -1.21 -24.83
CA TRP A 285 -2.84 0.09 -24.96
C TRP A 285 -1.67 0.09 -25.96
N GLY A 286 -1.27 -1.07 -26.49
CA GLY A 286 -0.12 -1.24 -27.38
C GLY A 286 -0.40 -0.93 -28.86
N GLY A 287 -1.62 -0.50 -29.20
CA GLY A 287 -1.99 -0.07 -30.54
C GLY A 287 -2.15 1.45 -30.64
N LEU A 288 -1.03 2.16 -30.80
CA LEU A 288 -0.92 3.47 -31.46
C LEU A 288 0.44 3.56 -32.16
#